data_AF-A0A4U6U193-F1
#
_entry.id   AF-A0A4U6U193-F1
#
_cell.length_a   1.000
_cell.length_b   1.000
_cell.length_c   1.000
_cell.angle_alpha   90.00
_cell.angle_beta   90.00
_cell.angle_gamma   90.00
#
_symmetry.space_group_name_H-M   'P 1'
#
loop_
_entity.id
_entity.type
_entity.pdbx_description
1 polymer ?
#
loop_
_entity_poly.entity_id
_entity_poly.type
_entity_poly.pdbx_seq_one_letter_code
_entity_poly.pdbx_strand_id
1 'polypeptide(L)'
;MMVVIHVIGSYQIFAMPVFDMMETILVKKLRFPPGLALRLIARTTYVAFTTFVAITIPFFGGLLGFFGGFAFAPTTYFLPCIMWLAIYKPKRFSLSWFTNWVCIVLGVILMILSPIGALRQIILSAKTYQFYS
;
A
#
# COMPACT_ATOMS: atom_id res chain seq x y z
N MET A 1 -22.97 -2.60 -5.78
CA MET A 1 -23.09 -3.69 -4.79
C MET A 1 -21.84 -4.57 -4.73
N MET A 2 -21.35 -5.13 -5.85
CA MET A 2 -20.15 -6.01 -5.86
C MET A 2 -18.91 -5.41 -5.19
N VAL A 3 -18.55 -4.16 -5.53
CA VAL A 3 -17.37 -3.47 -4.96
C VAL A 3 -17.48 -3.33 -3.44
N VAL A 4 -18.67 -3.01 -2.92
CA VAL A 4 -18.88 -2.84 -1.47
C VAL A 4 -18.66 -4.17 -0.74
N ILE A 5 -19.25 -5.25 -1.24
CA ILE A 5 -19.10 -6.60 -0.65
C ILE A 5 -17.62 -7.03 -0.66
N HIS A 6 -16.93 -6.82 -1.78
CA HIS A 6 -15.52 -7.17 -1.92
C HIS A 6 -14.61 -6.34 -0.99
N VAL A 7 -14.83 -5.03 -0.91
CA VAL A 7 -14.01 -4.15 -0.06
C VAL A 7 -14.22 -4.45 1.42
N ILE A 8 -15.46 -4.74 1.85
CA ILE A 8 -15.75 -5.16 3.23
C ILE A 8 -15.00 -6.44 3.57
N GLY A 9 -15.05 -7.46 2.70
CA GLY A 9 -14.36 -8.73 2.92
C GLY A 9 -12.83 -8.58 2.93
N SER A 10 -12.28 -7.88 1.93
CA SER A 10 -10.83 -7.64 1.83
C SER A 10 -10.28 -6.83 3.01
N TYR A 11 -11.02 -5.82 3.50
CA TYR A 11 -10.62 -5.03 4.66
C TYR A 11 -10.41 -5.89 5.91
N GLN A 12 -11.30 -6.86 6.17
CA GLN A 12 -11.15 -7.75 7.33
C GLN A 12 -9.87 -8.58 7.26
N ILE A 13 -9.54 -9.09 6.07
CA ILE A 13 -8.33 -9.90 5.85
C ILE A 13 -7.07 -9.04 6.00
N PHE A 14 -7.04 -7.85 5.41
CA PHE A 14 -5.87 -6.95 5.49
C PHE A 14 -5.69 -6.30 6.87
N ALA A 15 -6.76 -6.09 7.63
CA ALA A 15 -6.68 -5.46 8.94
C ALA A 15 -6.18 -6.42 10.04
N MET A 16 -6.38 -7.74 9.92
CA MET A 16 -5.97 -8.72 10.93
C MET A 16 -4.48 -8.66 11.29
N PRO A 17 -3.53 -8.69 10.33
CA PRO A 17 -2.11 -8.57 10.64
C PRO A 17 -1.73 -7.23 11.28
N VAL A 18 -2.41 -6.15 10.88
CA VAL A 18 -2.16 -4.81 11.43
C VAL A 18 -2.62 -4.74 12.89
N PHE A 19 -3.79 -5.31 13.20
CA PHE A 19 -4.27 -5.42 14.58
C PHE A 19 -3.33 -6.25 15.44
N ASP A 20 -2.82 -7.37 14.93
CA ASP A 20 -1.88 -8.23 15.65
C ASP A 20 -0.54 -7.53 15.91
N MET A 21 -0.04 -6.78 14.92
CA MET A 21 1.16 -5.95 15.09
C MET A 21 0.95 -4.85 16.14
N MET A 22 -0.19 -4.16 16.10
CA MET A 22 -0.53 -3.13 17.10
C MET A 22 -0.64 -3.72 18.51
N GLU A 23 -1.36 -4.83 18.69
CA GLU A 23 -1.50 -5.53 19.98
C GLU A 23 -0.12 -5.99 20.48
N THR A 24 0.72 -6.52 19.60
CA THR A 24 2.10 -6.93 19.92
C THR A 24 2.94 -5.76 20.40
N ILE A 25 2.88 -4.59 19.76
CA ILE A 25 3.59 -3.39 20.19
C ILE A 25 3.07 -2.93 21.56
N LEU A 26 1.76 -2.93 21.76
CA LEU A 26 1.11 -2.46 22.98
C LEU A 26 1.46 -3.36 24.19
N VAL A 27 1.51 -4.67 23.98
CA VAL A 27 1.84 -5.65 25.03
C VAL A 27 3.35 -5.77 25.25
N LYS A 28 4.15 -5.97 24.18
CA LYS A 28 5.58 -6.24 24.32
C LYS A 28 6.43 -5.00 24.54
N LYS A 29 6.06 -3.87 23.91
CA LYS A 29 6.86 -2.63 23.97
C LYS A 29 6.33 -1.67 25.05
N LEU A 30 5.02 -1.55 25.18
CA LEU A 30 4.36 -0.64 26.13
C LEU A 30 3.90 -1.32 27.43
N ARG A 31 4.10 -2.64 27.58
CA ARG A 31 3.84 -3.43 28.79
C ARG A 31 2.39 -3.33 29.31
N PHE A 32 1.42 -3.14 28.43
CA PHE A 32 0.00 -3.20 28.82
C PHE A 32 -0.44 -4.65 29.08
N PRO A 33 -1.36 -4.87 30.06
CA PRO A 33 -1.89 -6.20 30.31
C PRO A 33 -2.74 -6.68 29.13
N PRO A 34 -2.51 -7.89 28.61
CA PRO A 34 -3.33 -8.44 27.54
C PRO A 34 -4.75 -8.68 28.06
N GLY A 35 -5.75 -8.29 27.27
CA GLY A 35 -7.16 -8.44 27.64
C GLY A 35 -8.13 -7.95 26.58
N LEU A 36 -9.42 -8.25 26.77
CA LEU A 36 -10.50 -7.85 25.86
C LEU A 36 -10.60 -6.33 25.72
N ALA A 37 -10.39 -5.58 26.81
CA ALA A 37 -10.39 -4.13 26.79
C ALA A 37 -9.26 -3.56 25.91
N LEU A 38 -8.04 -4.09 26.03
CA LEU A 38 -6.90 -3.66 25.22
C LEU A 38 -7.15 -3.88 23.72
N ARG A 39 -7.69 -5.05 23.37
CA ARG A 39 -8.02 -5.40 22.00
C ARG A 39 -9.14 -4.52 21.42
N LEU A 40 -10.18 -4.24 22.22
CA LEU A 40 -11.26 -3.32 21.83
C LEU A 40 -10.71 -1.92 21.56
N ILE A 41 -9.93 -1.36 22.50
CA ILE A 41 -9.35 -0.02 22.37
C ILE A 41 -8.40 0.06 21.18
N ALA A 42 -7.52 -0.92 20.98
CA ALA A 42 -6.58 -0.92 19.87
C ALA A 42 -7.29 -0.95 18.51
N ARG A 43 -8.33 -1.78 18.38
CA ARG A 43 -9.12 -1.89 17.15
C ARG A 43 -9.97 -0.65 16.89
N THR A 44 -10.67 -0.12 17.90
CA THR A 44 -11.47 1.09 17.74
C THR A 44 -10.60 2.29 17.41
N THR A 45 -9.43 2.42 18.03
CA THR A 45 -8.47 3.49 17.74
C THR A 45 -7.97 3.41 16.30
N TYR A 46 -7.62 2.22 15.82
CA TYR A 46 -7.21 2.02 14.43
C TYR A 46 -8.32 2.41 13.44
N VAL A 47 -9.55 1.92 13.65
CA VAL A 47 -10.69 2.22 12.76
C VAL A 47 -11.04 3.71 12.80
N ALA A 48 -11.04 4.32 13.98
CA ALA A 48 -11.29 5.75 14.14
C ALA A 48 -10.24 6.59 13.42
N PHE A 49 -8.95 6.23 13.56
CA PHE A 49 -7.84 6.90 12.89
C PHE A 49 -7.94 6.77 11.36
N THR A 50 -8.16 5.57 10.83
CA THR A 50 -8.26 5.39 9.36
C THR A 50 -9.48 6.09 8.79
N THR A 51 -10.61 6.11 9.51
CA THR A 51 -11.82 6.85 9.13
C THR A 51 -11.57 8.36 9.12
N PHE A 52 -10.88 8.89 10.14
CA PHE A 52 -10.51 10.30 10.20
C PHE A 52 -9.62 10.70 9.02
N VAL A 53 -8.60 9.90 8.70
CA VAL A 53 -7.73 10.13 7.54
C VAL A 53 -8.52 10.05 6.22
N ALA A 54 -9.45 9.10 6.09
CA ALA A 54 -10.27 8.95 4.90
C ALA A 54 -11.18 10.16 4.63
N ILE A 55 -11.73 10.77 5.68
CA ILE A 55 -12.54 12.00 5.57
C ILE A 55 -11.65 13.20 5.23
N THR A 56 -10.48 13.29 5.88
CA THR A 56 -9.53 14.40 5.72
C THR A 56 -8.93 14.44 4.31
N ILE A 57 -8.65 13.29 3.69
CA ILE A 57 -7.94 13.22 2.41
C ILE A 57 -8.76 12.41 1.40
N PRO A 58 -9.80 13.00 0.78
CA PRO A 58 -10.68 12.28 -0.16
C PRO A 58 -10.07 12.11 -1.57
N PHE A 59 -8.74 12.10 -1.70
CA PHE A 59 -8.04 11.97 -2.98
C PHE A 59 -7.67 10.52 -3.28
N PHE A 60 -8.65 9.62 -3.23
CA PHE A 60 -8.43 8.17 -3.35
C PHE A 60 -7.68 7.79 -4.63
N GLY A 61 -8.07 8.34 -5.79
CA GLY A 61 -7.40 8.06 -7.06
C GLY A 61 -5.94 8.50 -7.10
N GLY A 62 -5.63 9.67 -6.51
CA GLY A 62 -4.27 10.16 -6.39
C GLY A 62 -3.43 9.31 -5.42
N LEU A 63 -3.97 8.99 -4.25
CA LEU A 63 -3.28 8.14 -3.26
C LEU A 63 -3.01 6.73 -3.80
N LEU A 64 -3.99 6.13 -4.48
CA LEU A 64 -3.82 4.83 -5.15
C LEU A 64 -2.74 4.86 -6.22
N GLY A 65 -2.72 5.90 -7.06
CA GLY A 65 -1.68 6.07 -8.06
C GLY A 65 -0.30 6.22 -7.42
N PHE A 66 -0.20 7.04 -6.37
CA PHE A 66 1.06 7.30 -5.69
C PHE A 66 1.64 6.04 -5.03
N PHE A 67 0.89 5.36 -4.16
CA PHE A 67 1.37 4.16 -3.48
C PHE A 67 1.42 2.94 -4.41
N GLY A 68 0.54 2.87 -5.41
CA GLY A 68 0.57 1.89 -6.50
C GLY A 68 1.89 1.93 -7.28
N GLY A 69 2.28 3.13 -7.72
CA GLY A 69 3.56 3.34 -8.37
C GLY A 69 4.75 3.13 -7.43
N PHE A 70 4.71 3.73 -6.25
CA PHE A 70 5.86 3.77 -5.36
C PHE A 70 6.14 2.45 -4.63
N ALA A 71 5.13 1.70 -4.21
CA ALA A 71 5.29 0.50 -3.38
C ALA A 71 4.93 -0.80 -4.11
N PHE A 72 3.86 -0.79 -4.91
CA PHE A 72 3.44 -1.99 -5.65
C PHE A 72 4.31 -2.24 -6.88
N ALA A 73 4.61 -1.21 -7.69
CA ALA A 73 5.44 -1.42 -8.88
C ALA A 73 6.83 -2.03 -8.55
N PRO A 74 7.49 -1.65 -7.44
CA PRO A 74 8.68 -2.35 -6.97
C PRO A 74 8.54 -3.83 -6.70
N THR A 75 7.54 -4.13 -5.88
CA THR A 75 7.37 -5.43 -5.26
C THR A 75 6.87 -6.46 -6.25
N THR A 76 6.20 -6.03 -7.31
CA THR A 76 5.64 -6.91 -8.33
C THR A 76 6.48 -6.98 -9.61
N TYR A 77 7.03 -5.87 -10.11
CA TYR A 77 7.68 -5.85 -11.42
C TYR A 77 9.21 -5.94 -11.38
N PHE A 78 9.88 -5.20 -10.49
CA PHE A 78 11.35 -5.20 -10.49
C PHE A 78 11.97 -6.19 -9.50
N LEU A 79 11.45 -6.30 -8.27
CA LEU A 79 12.05 -7.13 -7.23
C LEU A 79 12.12 -8.62 -7.62
N PRO A 80 11.02 -9.28 -8.02
CA PRO A 80 11.08 -10.70 -8.39
C PRO A 80 11.94 -10.95 -9.63
N CYS A 81 11.93 -10.03 -10.60
CA CYS A 81 12.78 -10.13 -11.80
C CYS A 81 14.27 -10.03 -11.45
N ILE A 82 14.67 -9.10 -10.57
CA ILE A 82 16.06 -9.00 -10.10
C ILE A 82 16.46 -10.25 -9.31
N MET A 83 15.60 -10.71 -8.39
CA MET A 83 15.85 -11.92 -7.60
C MET A 83 16.02 -13.14 -8.51
N TRP A 84 15.17 -13.30 -9.52
CA TRP A 84 15.27 -14.38 -10.49
C TRP A 84 16.58 -14.34 -11.27
N LEU A 85 16.99 -13.16 -11.75
CA LEU A 85 18.27 -13.00 -12.46
C LEU A 85 19.47 -13.31 -11.58
N ALA A 86 19.43 -12.92 -10.30
CA ALA A 86 20.50 -13.14 -9.35
C ALA A 86 20.65 -14.63 -8.97
N ILE A 87 19.53 -15.35 -8.80
CA ILE A 87 19.52 -16.76 -8.40
C ILE A 87 19.85 -17.68 -9.58
N TYR A 88 19.12 -17.55 -10.69
CA TYR A 88 19.18 -18.54 -11.78
C TYR A 88 20.30 -18.27 -12.79
N LYS A 89 20.85 -17.04 -12.83
CA LYS A 89 21.91 -16.61 -13.75
C LYS A 89 21.72 -17.13 -15.19
N PRO A 90 20.58 -16.81 -15.84
CA PRO A 90 20.29 -17.31 -17.18
C PRO A 90 21.34 -16.84 -18.20
N LYS A 91 21.52 -17.60 -19.29
CA LYS A 91 22.43 -17.23 -20.39
C LYS A 91 22.09 -15.83 -20.90
N ARG A 92 23.11 -14.96 -20.99
CA ARG A 92 22.97 -13.60 -21.53
C ARG A 92 22.40 -13.69 -22.95
N PHE A 93 21.44 -12.82 -23.27
CA PHE A 93 20.66 -12.81 -24.54
C PHE A 93 19.61 -13.93 -24.73
N SER A 94 19.30 -14.73 -23.71
CA SER A 94 18.09 -15.56 -23.76
C SER A 94 16.83 -14.69 -23.71
N LEU A 95 15.72 -15.15 -24.33
CA LEU A 95 14.42 -14.48 -24.26
C LEU A 95 14.01 -14.17 -22.83
N SER A 96 14.23 -15.11 -21.90
CA SER A 96 13.93 -14.90 -20.48
C SER A 96 14.78 -13.80 -19.84
N TRP A 97 16.03 -13.61 -20.28
CA TRP A 97 16.90 -12.55 -19.77
C TRP A 97 16.43 -11.17 -20.27
N PHE A 98 16.05 -11.07 -21.55
CA PHE A 98 15.53 -9.83 -22.13
C PHE A 98 14.19 -9.42 -21.49
N THR A 99 13.23 -10.35 -21.37
CA THR A 99 11.92 -10.07 -20.77
C THR A 99 12.05 -9.56 -19.33
N ASN A 100 12.92 -10.16 -18.51
CA ASN A 100 13.13 -9.70 -17.14
C ASN A 100 13.76 -8.30 -17.09
N TRP A 101 14.70 -7.98 -17.97
CA TRP A 101 15.27 -6.63 -18.06
C TRP A 101 14.22 -5.59 -18.48
N VAL A 102 13.36 -5.93 -19.44
CA VAL A 102 12.23 -5.07 -19.84
C VAL A 102 11.29 -4.83 -18.65
N CYS A 103 10.92 -5.88 -17.90
CA CYS A 103 10.09 -5.74 -16.69
C CYS A 103 10.73 -4.84 -15.63
N ILE A 104 12.04 -4.94 -15.42
CA ILE A 104 12.77 -4.07 -14.47
C ILE A 104 12.72 -2.61 -14.94
N VAL A 105 13.04 -2.34 -16.21
CA VAL A 105 13.04 -0.99 -16.77
C VAL A 105 11.64 -0.37 -16.73
N LEU A 106 10.61 -1.12 -17.14
CA LEU A 106 9.22 -0.68 -17.05
C LEU A 106 8.79 -0.45 -15.60
N GLY A 107 9.16 -1.33 -14.68
CA GLY A 107 8.86 -1.19 -13.25
C GLY A 107 9.48 0.08 -12.66
N VAL A 108 10.73 0.41 -13.01
CA VAL A 108 11.40 1.65 -12.58
C VAL A 108 10.75 2.89 -13.18
N ILE A 109 10.39 2.85 -14.47
CA ILE A 109 9.67 3.95 -15.13
C ILE A 109 8.32 4.19 -14.43
N LEU A 110 7.56 3.13 -14.14
CA LEU A 110 6.29 3.23 -13.43
C LEU A 110 6.48 3.79 -12.01
N MET A 111 7.53 3.36 -11.30
CA MET A 111 7.85 3.86 -9.95
C MET A 111 8.13 5.37 -9.93
N ILE A 112 8.63 5.96 -11.01
CA ILE A 112 8.90 7.40 -11.10
C ILE A 112 7.67 8.16 -11.62
N LEU A 113 7.11 7.73 -12.75
CA LEU A 113 6.04 8.47 -13.42
C LEU A 113 4.73 8.46 -12.65
N SER A 114 4.40 7.34 -12.00
CA SER A 114 3.12 7.17 -11.32
C SER A 114 2.99 8.07 -10.08
N PRO A 115 3.99 8.18 -9.18
CA PRO A 115 3.98 9.18 -8.11
C PRO A 115 3.89 10.63 -8.61
N ILE A 116 4.59 10.99 -9.70
CA ILE A 116 4.55 12.35 -10.26
C ILE A 116 3.15 12.70 -10.75
N GLY A 117 2.53 11.82 -11.55
CA GLY A 117 1.18 12.01 -12.06
C GLY A 117 0.13 12.05 -10.94
N ALA A 118 0.30 11.18 -9.94
CA ALA A 118 -0.56 11.11 -8.78
C ALA A 118 -0.48 12.37 -7.90
N LEU A 119 0.73 12.87 -7.63
CA LEU A 119 0.94 14.13 -6.90
C LEU A 119 0.32 15.32 -7.63
N ARG A 120 0.49 15.40 -8.96
CA ARG A 120 -0.17 16.43 -9.77
C ARG A 120 -1.69 16.36 -9.61
N GLN A 121 -2.27 15.17 -9.65
CA GLN A 121 -3.71 14.97 -9.46
C GLN A 121 -4.17 15.45 -8.08
N ILE A 122 -3.43 15.07 -7.02
CA ILE A 122 -3.72 15.51 -5.64
C ILE A 122 -3.68 17.03 -5.55
N ILE A 123 -2.65 17.69 -6.10
CA ILE A 123 -2.52 19.14 -6.07
C ILE A 123 -3.68 19.83 -6.78
N LEU A 124 -4.07 19.34 -7.96
CA LEU A 124 -5.20 19.91 -8.71
C LEU A 124 -6.53 19.73 -7.97
N SER A 125 -6.77 18.55 -7.42
CA SER A 125 -7.98 18.27 -6.64
C SER A 125 -8.02 19.03 -5.31
N ALA A 126 -6.86 19.23 -4.66
CA ALA A 126 -6.75 19.98 -3.42
C ALA A 126 -7.03 21.48 -3.60
N LYS A 127 -6.69 22.07 -4.76
CA LYS A 127 -6.99 23.48 -5.06
C LYS A 127 -8.48 23.81 -5.06
N THR A 128 -9.32 22.85 -5.45
CA THR A 128 -10.78 23.00 -5.52
C THR A 128 -11.49 22.47 -4.27
N TYR A 129 -10.75 21.84 -3.34
CA TYR A 129 -11.33 21.18 -2.19
C TYR A 129 -11.52 22.14 -1.03
N GLN A 130 -12.76 22.27 -0.55
CA GLN A 130 -13.09 22.97 0.70
C GLN A 130 -13.15 21.93 1.81
N PHE A 131 -12.30 22.09 2.82
CA PHE A 131 -12.01 21.01 3.75
C PHE A 131 -13.20 20.63 4.65
N TYR A 132 -14.15 21.55 4.88
CA TYR A 132 -15.38 21.34 5.66
C TYR A 132 -16.39 22.48 5.39
N SER A 133 -16.89 22.62 4.16
CA SER A 133 -17.96 23.58 3.83
C SER A 133 -19.16 22.90 3.20
#